data_AF-A0A838Y7Q4-F1
#
_entry.id   AF-A0A838Y7Q4-F1
#
_cell.length_a   1.000
_cell.length_b   1.000
_cell.length_c   1.000
_cell.angle_alpha   90.00
_cell.angle_beta   90.00
_cell.angle_gamma   90.00
#
_symmetry.space_group_name_H-M   'P 1'
#
loop_
_entity.id
_entity.type
_entity.pdbx_description
1 polymer ?
#
loop_
_entity_poly.entity_id
_entity_poly.type
_entity_poly.pdbx_seq_one_letter_code
_entity_poly.pdbx_strand_id
1 'polypeptide(L)'
;MEASRPDTATRILDVSERLFVEHGFEATSLRMITQQAEVNLAAVNYHFGSKDALFESVFMRRLAPLIASCLAELDELEAREEKLSVESLVTTFIRPCLALSKDPARGGALFVRLLSRTLVENHRLLRETISQQYSVFVQRYSRAFHHALPELGVEELAWRMHFAFSVMFNAFAGNDVLKIFTRSQIVSARDPDMIVKYLVPFVVAGLVSPVEG
;
A
#
# COMPACT_ATOMS: atom_id res chain seq x y z
N MET A 1 -12.51 -33.83 3.82
CA MET A 1 -11.07 -33.52 3.62
C MET A 1 -10.62 -32.68 4.79
N GLU A 2 -9.79 -33.23 5.68
CA GLU A 2 -9.14 -32.45 6.73
C GLU A 2 -8.15 -31.50 6.06
N ALA A 3 -8.36 -30.18 6.23
CA ALA A 3 -7.37 -29.21 5.83
C ALA A 3 -6.09 -29.47 6.65
N SER A 4 -4.99 -29.79 5.97
CA SER A 4 -3.67 -29.94 6.59
C SER A 4 -3.39 -28.69 7.43
N ARG A 5 -3.00 -28.89 8.69
CA ARG A 5 -2.65 -27.80 9.59
C ARG A 5 -1.55 -26.95 8.90
N PRO A 6 -1.70 -25.62 8.81
CA PRO A 6 -0.68 -24.77 8.20
C PRO A 6 0.65 -24.99 8.91
N ASP A 7 1.74 -24.95 8.15
CA ASP A 7 3.08 -25.12 8.71
C ASP A 7 3.38 -24.02 9.75
N THR A 8 4.38 -24.26 10.59
CA THR A 8 4.74 -23.38 11.70
C THR A 8 5.04 -21.95 11.23
N ALA A 9 5.71 -21.77 10.08
CA ALA A 9 6.05 -20.44 9.58
C ALA A 9 4.79 -19.70 9.11
N THR A 10 3.87 -20.38 8.40
CA THR A 10 2.58 -19.82 8.00
C THR A 10 1.76 -19.36 9.21
N ARG A 11 1.68 -20.17 10.26
CA ARG A 11 0.98 -19.81 11.51
C ARG A 11 1.57 -18.57 12.17
N ILE A 12 2.91 -18.47 12.23
CA ILE A 12 3.60 -17.31 12.79
C ILE A 12 3.23 -16.06 11.97
N LEU A 13 3.29 -16.14 10.64
CA LEU A 13 2.93 -15.01 9.77
C LEU A 13 1.48 -14.57 9.94
N ASP A 14 0.53 -15.50 10.03
CA ASP A 14 -0.89 -15.19 10.20
C ASP A 14 -1.17 -14.47 11.51
N VAL A 15 -0.56 -14.95 12.60
CA VAL A 15 -0.69 -14.30 13.92
C VAL A 15 0.00 -12.94 13.93
N SER A 16 1.20 -12.84 13.37
CA SER A 16 1.93 -11.59 13.28
C SER A 16 1.20 -10.54 12.45
N GLU A 17 0.62 -10.92 11.32
CA GLU A 17 -0.20 -10.03 10.49
C GLU A 17 -1.36 -9.44 11.30
N ARG A 18 -2.13 -10.28 11.99
CA ARG A 18 -3.24 -9.81 12.82
C ARG A 18 -2.77 -8.85 13.91
N LEU A 19 -1.71 -9.21 14.63
CA LEU A 19 -1.17 -8.39 15.72
C LEU A 19 -0.62 -7.04 15.24
N PHE A 20 0.11 -7.02 14.12
CA PHE A 20 0.63 -5.77 13.56
C PHE A 20 -0.48 -4.87 13.04
N VAL A 21 -1.54 -5.44 12.49
CA VAL A 21 -2.72 -4.69 12.04
C VAL A 21 -3.48 -4.09 13.24
N GLU A 22 -3.59 -4.83 14.35
CA GLU A 22 -4.35 -4.43 15.53
C GLU A 22 -3.58 -3.44 16.42
N HIS A 23 -2.30 -3.68 16.65
CA HIS A 23 -1.49 -2.95 17.63
C HIS A 23 -0.39 -2.08 17.01
N GLY A 24 -0.08 -2.27 15.73
CA GLY A 24 1.09 -1.68 15.08
C GLY A 24 2.38 -2.45 15.36
N PHE A 25 3.45 -2.08 14.66
CA PHE A 25 4.76 -2.72 14.77
C PHE A 25 5.36 -2.57 16.17
N GLU A 26 5.48 -1.35 16.69
CA GLU A 26 6.15 -1.07 17.97
C GLU A 26 5.51 -1.80 19.16
N ALA A 27 4.18 -1.74 19.27
CA ALA A 27 3.44 -2.33 20.39
C ALA A 27 3.33 -3.86 20.32
N THR A 28 3.65 -4.49 19.18
CA THR A 28 3.60 -5.95 19.02
C THR A 28 4.93 -6.59 19.46
N SER A 29 4.92 -7.38 20.53
CA SER A 29 6.13 -8.10 20.98
C SER A 29 6.24 -9.51 20.40
N LEU A 30 7.46 -10.04 20.27
CA LEU A 30 7.67 -11.45 19.90
C LEU A 30 7.00 -12.41 20.88
N ARG A 31 6.91 -12.05 22.16
CA ARG A 31 6.20 -12.84 23.17
C ARG A 31 4.70 -12.96 22.88
N MET A 32 4.06 -11.85 22.51
CA MET A 32 2.65 -11.85 22.10
C MET A 32 2.42 -12.73 20.88
N ILE A 33 3.32 -12.64 19.89
CA ILE A 33 3.29 -13.48 18.68
C ILE A 33 3.43 -14.95 19.05
N THR A 34 4.46 -15.34 19.81
CA THR A 34 4.71 -16.74 20.19
C THR A 34 3.56 -17.35 20.98
N GLN A 35 2.93 -16.55 21.86
CA GLN A 35 1.81 -17.00 22.67
C GLN A 35 0.56 -17.24 21.82
N GLN A 36 0.21 -16.31 20.92
CA GLN A 36 -0.96 -16.48 20.05
C GLN A 36 -0.73 -17.50 18.93
N ALA A 37 0.50 -17.65 18.46
CA ALA A 37 0.86 -18.63 17.44
C ALA A 37 1.05 -20.03 18.04
N GLU A 38 1.05 -20.19 19.36
CA GLU A 38 1.32 -21.46 20.07
C GLU A 38 2.66 -22.08 19.63
N VAL A 39 3.71 -21.26 19.63
CA VAL A 39 5.08 -21.66 19.30
C VAL A 39 6.06 -21.11 20.34
N ASN A 40 7.31 -21.56 20.31
CA ASN A 40 8.38 -20.97 21.12
C ASN A 40 9.15 -19.90 20.34
N LEU A 41 9.94 -19.09 21.06
CA LEU A 41 10.77 -18.05 20.46
C LEU A 41 11.81 -18.62 19.49
N ALA A 42 12.32 -19.83 19.75
CA ALA A 42 13.28 -20.50 18.88
C ALA A 42 12.72 -20.77 17.49
N ALA A 43 11.44 -21.13 17.36
CA ALA A 43 10.76 -21.32 16.08
C ALA A 43 10.66 -20.01 15.28
N VAL A 44 10.36 -18.90 15.95
CA VAL A 44 10.31 -17.58 15.30
C VAL A 44 11.71 -17.16 14.82
N ASN A 45 12.73 -17.33 15.67
CA ASN A 45 14.11 -17.02 15.28
C ASN A 45 14.62 -17.94 14.17
N TYR A 46 14.24 -19.22 14.17
CA TYR A 46 14.62 -20.17 13.12
C TYR A 46 14.02 -19.79 11.76
N HIS A 47 12.74 -19.40 11.72
CA HIS A 47 12.05 -19.10 10.46
C HIS A 47 12.29 -17.68 9.95
N PHE A 48 12.42 -16.69 10.83
CA PHE A 48 12.46 -15.28 10.47
C PHE A 48 13.68 -14.52 10.99
N GLY A 49 14.44 -15.08 11.94
CA GLY A 49 15.62 -14.44 12.50
C GLY A 49 15.33 -13.34 13.53
N SER A 50 14.50 -12.36 13.18
CA SER A 50 14.19 -11.20 14.03
C SER A 50 12.74 -10.72 13.88
N LYS A 51 12.28 -9.87 14.81
CA LYS A 51 10.98 -9.18 14.71
C LYS A 51 10.89 -8.34 13.43
N ASP A 52 11.99 -7.69 13.07
CA ASP A 52 12.12 -6.83 11.91
C ASP A 52 11.95 -7.63 10.61
N ALA A 53 12.65 -8.75 10.46
CA ALA A 53 12.54 -9.64 9.31
C ALA A 53 11.18 -10.35 9.25
N LEU A 54 10.57 -10.65 10.41
CA LEU A 54 9.19 -11.14 10.48
C LEU A 54 8.19 -10.08 10.00
N PHE A 55 8.35 -8.83 10.43
CA PHE A 55 7.52 -7.72 9.96
C PHE A 55 7.66 -7.50 8.46
N GLU A 56 8.88 -7.54 7.93
CA GLU A 56 9.15 -7.49 6.49
C GLU A 56 8.46 -8.63 5.74
N SER A 57 8.53 -9.85 6.26
CA SER A 57 7.87 -11.01 5.66
C SER A 57 6.34 -10.85 5.62
N VAL A 58 5.73 -10.37 6.71
CA VAL A 58 4.29 -10.05 6.74
C VAL A 58 3.93 -8.96 5.75
N PHE A 59 4.73 -7.89 5.70
CA PHE A 59 4.52 -6.76 4.81
C PHE A 59 4.58 -7.18 3.34
N MET A 60 5.63 -7.92 2.95
CA MET A 60 5.82 -8.38 1.58
C MET A 60 4.79 -9.41 1.12
N ARG A 61 4.28 -10.24 2.04
CA ARG A 61 3.19 -11.21 1.78
C ARG A 61 1.94 -10.57 1.17
N ARG A 62 1.74 -9.26 1.40
CA ARG A 62 0.59 -8.52 0.90
C ARG A 62 0.98 -7.46 -0.12
N LEU A 63 2.12 -6.80 0.05
CA LEU A 63 2.60 -5.80 -0.91
C LEU A 63 2.91 -6.42 -2.28
N ALA A 64 3.56 -7.59 -2.34
CA ALA A 64 3.94 -8.19 -3.62
C ALA A 64 2.71 -8.53 -4.50
N PRO A 65 1.65 -9.21 -3.99
CA PRO A 65 0.42 -9.41 -4.76
C PRO A 65 -0.31 -8.11 -5.13
N LEU A 66 -0.25 -7.09 -4.27
CA LEU A 66 -0.86 -5.78 -4.56
C LEU A 66 -0.16 -5.11 -5.75
N ILE A 67 1.18 -5.07 -5.73
CA ILE A 67 2.00 -4.52 -6.82
C ILE A 67 1.76 -5.30 -8.11
N ALA A 68 1.71 -6.63 -8.05
CA ALA A 68 1.39 -7.47 -9.21
C ALA A 68 0.01 -7.13 -9.79
N SER A 69 -0.99 -6.86 -8.94
CA SER A 69 -2.33 -6.46 -9.37
C SER A 69 -2.34 -5.08 -10.03
N CYS A 70 -1.59 -4.11 -9.49
CA CYS A 70 -1.44 -2.79 -10.12
C CYS A 70 -0.76 -2.88 -11.50
N LEU A 71 0.27 -3.72 -11.63
CA LEU A 71 0.94 -3.95 -12.90
C LEU A 71 0.02 -4.63 -13.92
N ALA A 72 -0.78 -5.61 -13.50
CA ALA A 72 -1.76 -6.25 -14.37
C ALA A 72 -2.82 -5.25 -14.89
N GLU A 73 -3.35 -4.39 -14.01
CA GLU A 73 -4.28 -3.33 -14.42
C GLU A 73 -3.62 -2.33 -15.39
N LEU A 74 -2.33 -2.02 -15.20
CA LEU A 74 -1.57 -1.18 -16.13
C LEU A 74 -1.33 -1.87 -17.47
N ASP A 75 -0.97 -3.15 -17.48
CA ASP A 75 -0.80 -3.95 -18.71
C ASP A 75 -2.10 -3.98 -19.53
N GLU A 76 -3.24 -4.21 -18.87
CA GLU A 76 -4.56 -4.19 -19.52
C GLU A 76 -4.91 -2.80 -20.07
N LEU A 77 -4.58 -1.74 -19.35
CA LEU A 77 -4.78 -0.37 -19.81
C LEU A 77 -3.96 -0.07 -21.06
N GLU A 78 -2.65 -0.39 -21.04
CA GLU A 78 -1.73 -0.17 -22.16
C GLU A 78 -2.12 -0.99 -23.40
N ALA A 79 -2.71 -2.18 -23.21
CA ALA A 79 -3.24 -2.99 -24.32
C ALA A 79 -4.53 -2.42 -24.93
N ARG A 80 -5.35 -1.70 -24.13
CA ARG A 80 -6.66 -1.18 -24.55
C ARG A 80 -6.59 0.23 -25.13
N GLU A 81 -5.72 1.08 -24.59
CA GLU A 81 -5.69 2.52 -24.89
C GLU A 81 -4.43 2.93 -25.65
N GLU A 82 -4.60 3.42 -26.88
CA GLU A 82 -3.50 3.97 -27.66
C GLU A 82 -2.93 5.26 -27.02
N LYS A 83 -3.81 6.08 -26.42
CA LYS A 83 -3.44 7.27 -25.65
C LYS A 83 -3.91 7.13 -24.22
N LEU A 84 -2.95 6.98 -23.31
CA LEU A 84 -3.20 6.82 -21.88
C LEU A 84 -3.78 8.11 -21.28
N SER A 85 -4.89 7.97 -20.55
CA SER A 85 -5.44 9.05 -19.73
C SER A 85 -4.88 9.01 -18.30
N VAL A 86 -4.60 10.18 -17.73
CA VAL A 86 -4.11 10.30 -16.33
C VAL A 86 -5.10 9.72 -15.34
N GLU A 87 -6.41 9.91 -15.56
CA GLU A 87 -7.47 9.32 -14.74
C GLU A 87 -7.42 7.79 -14.73
N SER A 88 -7.24 7.17 -15.90
CA SER A 88 -7.12 5.71 -15.99
C SER A 88 -5.85 5.21 -15.31
N LEU A 89 -4.71 5.90 -15.47
CA LEU A 89 -3.46 5.57 -14.78
C LEU A 89 -3.57 5.65 -13.25
N VAL A 90 -4.22 6.69 -12.73
CA VAL A 90 -4.52 6.77 -11.29
C VAL A 90 -5.44 5.61 -10.88
N THR A 91 -6.42 5.28 -11.71
CA THR A 91 -7.38 4.20 -11.42
C THR A 91 -6.71 2.82 -11.37
N THR A 92 -5.73 2.51 -12.22
CA THR A 92 -5.01 1.22 -12.18
C THR A 92 -4.23 1.02 -10.88
N PHE A 93 -3.82 2.10 -10.22
CA PHE A 93 -3.20 2.05 -8.90
C PHE A 93 -4.23 1.94 -7.77
N ILE A 94 -5.33 2.69 -7.86
CA ILE A 94 -6.34 2.80 -6.80
C ILE A 94 -7.21 1.55 -6.70
N ARG A 95 -7.59 0.95 -7.83
CA ARG A 95 -8.53 -0.18 -7.87
C ARG A 95 -8.00 -1.41 -7.11
N PRO A 96 -6.75 -1.85 -7.26
CA PRO A 96 -6.19 -2.93 -6.43
C PRO A 96 -6.16 -2.60 -4.93
N CYS A 97 -5.85 -1.35 -4.57
CA CYS A 97 -5.88 -0.89 -3.18
C CYS A 97 -7.30 -0.99 -2.60
N LEU A 98 -8.31 -0.55 -3.37
CA LEU A 98 -9.71 -0.63 -3.00
C LEU A 98 -10.18 -2.09 -2.87
N ALA A 99 -9.82 -2.95 -3.82
CA ALA A 99 -10.14 -4.37 -3.78
C ALA A 99 -9.56 -5.04 -2.53
N LEU A 100 -8.28 -4.80 -2.21
CA LEU A 100 -7.65 -5.30 -0.99
C LEU A 100 -8.34 -4.77 0.27
N SER A 101 -8.75 -3.48 0.28
CA SER A 101 -9.45 -2.89 1.43
C SER A 101 -10.80 -3.56 1.74
N LYS A 102 -11.43 -4.16 0.72
CA LYS A 102 -12.72 -4.85 0.81
C LYS A 102 -12.60 -6.35 1.11
N ASP A 103 -11.38 -6.89 1.13
CA ASP A 103 -11.14 -8.32 1.37
C ASP A 103 -10.70 -8.58 2.83
N PRO A 104 -11.62 -8.97 3.73
CA PRO A 104 -11.27 -9.24 5.12
C PRO A 104 -10.34 -10.46 5.28
N ALA A 105 -10.36 -11.42 4.36
CA ALA A 105 -9.48 -12.59 4.42
C ALA A 105 -8.01 -12.22 4.19
N ARG A 106 -7.76 -11.06 3.57
CA ARG A 106 -6.42 -10.52 3.30
C ARG A 106 -6.06 -9.32 4.19
N GLY A 107 -6.78 -9.15 5.30
CA GLY A 107 -6.58 -8.09 6.29
C GLY A 107 -7.36 -6.79 6.02
N GLY A 108 -8.05 -6.70 4.87
CA GLY A 108 -8.99 -5.64 4.54
C GLY A 108 -8.41 -4.23 4.66
N ALA A 109 -9.29 -3.28 4.98
CA ALA A 109 -8.94 -1.87 5.11
C ALA A 109 -7.89 -1.61 6.20
N LEU A 110 -7.82 -2.42 7.25
CA LEU A 110 -6.82 -2.24 8.31
C LEU A 110 -5.41 -2.56 7.82
N PHE A 111 -5.26 -3.60 7.00
CA PHE A 111 -3.96 -3.91 6.39
C PHE A 111 -3.53 -2.85 5.37
N VAL A 112 -4.45 -2.37 4.53
CA VAL A 112 -4.18 -1.25 3.62
C VAL A 112 -3.68 -0.02 4.39
N ARG A 113 -4.28 0.30 5.55
CA ARG A 113 -3.80 1.39 6.41
C ARG A 113 -2.38 1.14 6.93
N LEU A 114 -2.09 -0.08 7.38
CA LEU A 114 -0.75 -0.45 7.83
C LEU A 114 0.28 -0.25 6.70
N LEU A 115 0.00 -0.77 5.50
CA LEU A 115 0.85 -0.57 4.32
C LEU A 115 1.11 0.91 4.06
N SER A 116 0.03 1.69 3.96
CA SER A 116 0.10 3.11 3.64
C SER A 116 0.91 3.90 4.66
N ARG A 117 0.73 3.64 5.97
CA ARG A 117 1.51 4.30 7.03
C ARG A 117 2.98 3.96 6.95
N THR A 118 3.29 2.68 6.79
CA THR A 118 4.67 2.20 6.71
C THR A 118 5.42 2.79 5.50
N LEU A 119 4.73 2.98 4.37
CA LEU A 119 5.29 3.66 3.20
C LEU A 119 5.51 5.16 3.44
N VAL A 120 4.58 5.84 4.13
CA VAL A 120 4.69 7.28 4.45
C VAL A 120 5.76 7.55 5.50
N GLU A 121 5.85 6.72 6.55
CA GLU A 121 6.84 6.81 7.62
C GLU A 121 8.26 6.46 7.15
N ASN A 122 8.41 6.00 5.89
CA ASN A 122 9.67 5.60 5.27
C ASN A 122 10.45 4.63 6.17
N HIS A 123 9.75 3.61 6.66
CA HIS A 123 10.29 2.70 7.67
C HIS A 123 11.62 2.11 7.20
N ARG A 124 12.71 2.39 7.93
CA ARG A 124 14.09 2.11 7.50
C ARG A 124 14.29 0.66 7.03
N LEU A 125 13.65 -0.29 7.72
CA LEU A 125 13.71 -1.72 7.40
C LEU A 125 13.24 -2.07 5.98
N LEU A 126 12.26 -1.34 5.45
CA LEU A 126 11.63 -1.69 4.20
C LEU A 126 12.14 -0.84 3.03
N ARG A 127 12.84 0.27 3.33
CA ARG A 127 13.33 1.20 2.32
C ARG A 127 14.22 0.52 1.28
N GLU A 128 15.22 -0.23 1.75
CA GLU A 128 16.16 -0.94 0.88
C GLU A 128 15.44 -2.04 0.09
N THR A 129 14.67 -2.89 0.76
CA THR A 129 13.91 -3.98 0.12
C THR A 129 12.95 -3.46 -0.94
N ILE A 130 12.17 -2.41 -0.64
CA ILE A 130 11.20 -1.85 -1.59
C ILE A 130 11.91 -1.25 -2.79
N SER A 131 12.96 -0.45 -2.57
CA SER A 131 13.69 0.19 -3.67
C SER A 131 14.34 -0.82 -4.62
N GLN A 132 14.86 -1.94 -4.10
CA GLN A 132 15.48 -2.98 -4.91
C GLN A 132 14.44 -3.85 -5.62
N GLN A 133 13.44 -4.34 -4.91
CA GLN A 133 12.49 -5.33 -5.45
C GLN A 133 11.42 -4.73 -6.37
N TYR A 134 11.07 -3.45 -6.20
CA TYR A 134 9.95 -2.84 -6.93
C TYR A 134 10.38 -1.69 -7.84
N SER A 135 11.66 -1.66 -8.24
CA SER A 135 12.18 -0.72 -9.24
C SER A 135 11.41 -0.79 -10.56
N VAL A 136 11.04 -2.00 -11.01
CA VAL A 136 10.22 -2.21 -12.22
C VAL A 136 8.85 -1.55 -12.10
N PHE A 137 8.20 -1.67 -10.94
CA PHE A 137 6.90 -1.03 -10.69
C PHE A 137 6.99 0.49 -10.84
N VAL A 138 8.00 1.11 -10.20
CA VAL A 138 8.23 2.55 -10.28
C VAL A 138 8.52 2.98 -11.72
N GLN A 139 9.38 2.25 -12.43
CA GLN A 139 9.74 2.55 -13.82
C GLN A 139 8.53 2.46 -14.77
N ARG A 140 7.69 1.42 -14.63
CA ARG A 140 6.49 1.24 -15.46
C ARG A 140 5.51 2.41 -15.29
N TYR A 141 5.16 2.76 -14.05
CA TYR A 141 4.27 3.90 -13.80
C TYR A 141 4.89 5.23 -14.24
N SER A 142 6.18 5.46 -13.99
CA SER A 142 6.86 6.68 -14.43
C SER A 142 6.83 6.83 -15.95
N ARG A 143 7.09 5.75 -16.70
CA ARG A 143 6.98 5.77 -18.17
C ARG A 143 5.56 6.04 -18.63
N ALA A 144 4.57 5.40 -18.03
CA ALA A 144 3.17 5.57 -18.40
C ALA A 144 2.68 7.01 -18.16
N PHE A 145 3.05 7.60 -17.02
CA PHE A 145 2.75 9.02 -16.75
C PHE A 145 3.49 9.96 -17.69
N HIS A 146 4.73 9.67 -18.06
CA HIS A 146 5.47 10.47 -19.04
C HIS A 146 4.81 10.43 -20.43
N HIS A 147 4.29 9.27 -20.86
CA HIS A 147 3.53 9.19 -22.10
C HIS A 147 2.18 9.93 -22.04
N ALA A 148 1.52 9.93 -20.88
CA ALA A 148 0.23 10.60 -20.68
C ALA A 148 0.37 12.14 -20.56
N LEU A 149 1.53 12.62 -20.10
CA LEU A 149 1.84 14.04 -19.86
C LEU A 149 3.17 14.44 -20.54
N PRO A 150 3.29 14.30 -21.88
CA PRO A 150 4.54 14.52 -22.60
C PRO A 150 5.02 15.97 -22.60
N GLU A 151 4.13 16.92 -22.30
CA GLU A 151 4.42 18.34 -22.19
C GLU A 151 5.17 18.73 -20.91
N LEU A 152 5.15 17.87 -19.89
CA LEU A 152 5.81 18.14 -18.62
C LEU A 152 7.29 17.77 -18.69
N GLY A 153 8.14 18.68 -18.18
CA GLY A 153 9.54 18.36 -17.92
C GLY A 153 9.67 17.24 -16.88
N VAL A 154 10.79 16.51 -16.92
CA VAL A 154 11.07 15.36 -16.03
C VAL A 154 10.95 15.73 -14.55
N GLU A 155 11.47 16.89 -14.16
CA GLU A 155 11.43 17.38 -12.78
C GLU A 155 10.00 17.69 -12.32
N GLU A 156 9.25 18.44 -13.12
CA GLU A 156 7.85 18.80 -12.83
C GLU A 156 6.99 17.53 -12.69
N LEU A 157 7.12 16.59 -13.62
CA LEU A 157 6.40 15.33 -13.56
C LEU A 157 6.75 14.54 -12.29
N ALA A 158 8.04 14.47 -11.94
CA ALA A 158 8.49 13.76 -10.74
C ALA A 158 7.89 14.35 -9.46
N TRP A 159 7.85 15.68 -9.33
CA TRP A 159 7.23 16.35 -8.17
C TRP A 159 5.71 16.13 -8.12
N ARG A 160 5.01 16.24 -9.25
CA ARG A 160 3.57 15.97 -9.30
C ARG A 160 3.24 14.53 -8.93
N MET A 161 4.02 13.57 -9.44
CA MET A 161 3.90 12.16 -9.07
C MET A 161 4.18 11.96 -7.57
N HIS A 162 5.22 12.58 -7.02
CA HIS A 162 5.54 12.51 -5.60
C HIS A 162 4.36 13.00 -4.73
N PHE A 163 3.76 14.14 -5.05
CA PHE A 163 2.59 14.64 -4.33
C PHE A 163 1.36 13.75 -4.51
N ALA A 164 1.09 13.29 -5.73
CA ALA A 164 0.00 12.36 -6.02
C ALA A 164 0.11 11.09 -5.16
N PHE A 165 1.26 10.41 -5.17
CA PHE A 165 1.47 9.21 -4.35
C PHE A 165 1.39 9.51 -2.85
N SER A 166 1.95 10.62 -2.39
CA SER A 166 1.89 11.01 -0.98
C SER A 166 0.45 11.21 -0.50
N VAL A 167 -0.38 11.92 -1.29
CA VAL A 167 -1.80 12.12 -0.97
C VAL A 167 -2.57 10.81 -1.04
N MET A 168 -2.32 9.96 -2.05
CA MET A 168 -2.96 8.66 -2.18
C MET A 168 -2.63 7.76 -0.97
N PHE A 169 -1.36 7.62 -0.60
CA PHE A 169 -0.96 6.83 0.57
C PHE A 169 -1.57 7.39 1.86
N ASN A 170 -1.51 8.71 2.08
CA ASN A 170 -2.08 9.29 3.29
C ASN A 170 -3.62 9.11 3.37
N ALA A 171 -4.32 9.18 2.24
CA ALA A 171 -5.77 8.94 2.18
C ALA A 171 -6.13 7.51 2.63
N PHE A 172 -5.34 6.52 2.23
CA PHE A 172 -5.53 5.12 2.64
C PHE A 172 -4.97 4.79 4.03
N ALA A 173 -4.08 5.61 4.59
CA ALA A 173 -3.57 5.46 5.96
C ALA A 173 -4.64 5.68 7.05
N GLY A 174 -5.81 6.20 6.66
CA GLY A 174 -6.95 6.43 7.54
C GLY A 174 -6.79 7.61 8.49
N ASN A 175 -5.89 8.54 8.14
CA ASN A 175 -5.62 9.74 8.91
C ASN A 175 -6.69 10.79 8.65
N ASP A 176 -7.52 11.06 9.65
CA ASP A 176 -8.57 12.07 9.55
C ASP A 176 -8.07 13.42 10.04
N VAL A 177 -7.27 14.08 9.19
CA VAL A 177 -6.61 15.34 9.54
C VAL A 177 -7.62 16.43 9.87
N LEU A 178 -8.77 16.47 9.18
CA LEU A 178 -9.76 17.53 9.38
C LEU A 178 -10.48 17.43 10.74
N LYS A 179 -10.58 16.22 11.32
CA LYS A 179 -11.12 16.03 12.68
C LYS A 179 -10.22 16.59 13.79
N ILE A 180 -8.94 16.83 13.50
CA ILE A 180 -8.04 17.50 14.45
C ILE A 180 -8.43 18.97 14.62
N PHE A 181 -8.82 19.63 13.52
CA PHE A 181 -9.09 21.06 13.49
C PHE A 181 -10.58 21.41 13.55
N THR A 182 -11.47 20.45 13.26
CA THR A 182 -12.91 20.69 13.16
C THR A 182 -13.71 19.59 13.87
N ARG A 183 -14.92 19.92 14.35
CA ARG A 183 -15.87 18.93 14.86
C ARG A 183 -16.66 18.20 13.74
N SER A 184 -16.33 18.48 12.48
CA SER A 184 -17.05 17.95 11.33
C SER A 184 -16.91 16.43 11.24
N GLN A 185 -18.04 15.74 11.00
CA GLN A 185 -18.07 14.31 10.68
C GLN A 185 -18.25 14.05 9.18
N ILE A 186 -18.17 15.10 8.34
CA ILE A 186 -18.40 14.99 6.89
C ILE A 186 -17.30 14.15 6.23
N VAL A 187 -16.05 14.29 6.69
CA VAL A 187 -14.93 13.50 6.18
C VAL A 187 -14.87 12.16 6.91
N SER A 188 -14.80 11.08 6.12
CA SER A 188 -14.60 9.72 6.60
C SER A 188 -13.39 9.11 5.91
N ALA A 189 -12.21 9.28 6.52
CA ALA A 189 -10.98 8.61 6.07
C ALA A 189 -10.98 7.09 6.33
N ARG A 190 -12.12 6.51 6.73
CA ARG A 190 -12.26 5.07 7.01
C ARG A 190 -13.13 4.33 6.01
N ASP A 191 -13.84 5.07 5.16
CA ASP A 191 -14.70 4.56 4.10
C ASP A 191 -13.92 4.57 2.78
N PRO A 192 -13.49 3.38 2.27
CA PRO A 192 -12.67 3.31 1.06
C PRO A 192 -13.37 3.86 -0.18
N ASP A 193 -14.69 3.69 -0.31
CA ASP A 193 -15.43 4.17 -1.47
C ASP A 193 -15.53 5.69 -1.47
N MET A 194 -15.75 6.28 -0.30
CA MET A 194 -15.75 7.74 -0.13
C MET A 194 -14.36 8.34 -0.33
N ILE A 195 -13.29 7.65 0.10
CA ILE A 195 -11.91 8.05 -0.21
C ILE A 195 -11.72 8.12 -1.72
N VAL A 196 -12.01 7.04 -2.46
CA VAL A 196 -11.81 6.98 -3.90
C VAL A 196 -12.62 8.06 -4.64
N LYS A 197 -13.88 8.26 -4.24
CA LYS A 197 -14.77 9.28 -4.82
C LYS A 197 -14.16 10.68 -4.85
N TYR A 198 -13.46 11.09 -3.79
CA TYR A 198 -12.87 12.43 -3.69
C TYR A 198 -11.39 12.47 -4.07
N LEU A 199 -10.66 11.37 -3.85
CA LEU A 199 -9.22 11.29 -4.08
C LEU A 199 -8.87 11.32 -5.56
N VAL A 200 -9.54 10.52 -6.40
CA VAL A 200 -9.23 10.41 -7.83
C VAL A 200 -9.33 11.76 -8.54
N PRO A 201 -10.47 12.49 -8.50
CA PRO A 201 -10.56 13.77 -9.20
C PRO A 201 -9.58 14.82 -8.66
N PHE A 202 -9.29 14.81 -7.35
CA PHE A 202 -8.32 15.71 -6.75
C PHE A 202 -6.89 15.46 -7.25
N VAL A 203 -6.47 14.19 -7.27
CA VAL A 203 -5.13 13.78 -7.74
C VAL A 203 -4.98 14.02 -9.24
N VAL A 204 -6.00 13.67 -10.03
CA VAL A 204 -5.99 13.91 -11.49
C VAL A 204 -5.86 15.39 -11.78
N ALA A 205 -6.65 16.26 -11.13
CA ALA A 205 -6.57 17.70 -11.31
C ALA A 205 -5.17 18.26 -10.98
N GLY A 206 -4.53 17.78 -9.91
CA GLY A 206 -3.16 18.17 -9.57
C GLY A 206 -2.12 17.72 -10.60
N LEU A 207 -2.27 16.50 -11.14
CA LEU A 207 -1.36 15.96 -12.15
C LEU A 207 -1.46 16.70 -13.49
N VAL A 208 -2.67 17.09 -13.91
CA VAL A 208 -2.91 17.76 -15.21
C VAL A 208 -2.92 19.29 -15.13
N SER A 209 -2.59 19.87 -13.97
CA SER A 209 -2.57 21.32 -13.78
C SER A 209 -1.67 22.01 -14.83
N PRO A 210 -2.03 23.19 -15.35
CA PRO A 210 -1.13 23.93 -16.25
C PRO A 210 0.24 24.18 -15.61
N VAL A 211 1.29 24.18 -16.42
CA VAL A 211 2.62 24.64 -16.00
C VAL A 211 2.58 26.16 -15.95
N GLU A 212 2.90 26.77 -14.81
CA GLU A 212 3.11 28.22 -14.75
C GLU A 212 4.45 28.54 -15.45
N GLY A 213 4.39 29.42 -16.45
CA GLY A 213 5.54 29.79 -17.29
C GLY A 213 6.53 30.75 -16.63
#